data_AF-A0A8H6XHZ8-F1
#
_entry.id   AF-A0A8H6XHZ8-F1
#
_cell.length_a   1.000
_cell.length_b   1.000
_cell.length_c   1.000
_cell.angle_alpha   90.00
_cell.angle_beta   90.00
_cell.angle_gamma   90.00
#
_symmetry.space_group_name_H-M   'P 1'
#
loop_
_entity.id
_entity.type
_entity.pdbx_description
1 polymer ?
#
loop_
_entity_poly.entity_id
_entity_poly.type
_entity_poly.pdbx_seq_one_letter_code
_entity_poly.pdbx_strand_id
1 'polypeptide(L)'
;MHQDVPHEIWIEIFSHLPRDALLQVHLSQRRFRAISLPLLFREFVLLQVADRRRGASTSLSADGIHNLDNTVASRRLQFWTSSKIAPCVRVCRVTGFRDLRSRWPVLDEFFDALPHFTNLHRLTIFEIDYNPTFLQNIRRLLNLTHLEVHSSNLAKLVGASDLATLPPLPVSKFTHRGSGDPQYWFPFLRRATLSHFSTSYDEWLFAQVLSGDPFPCVTHLELSTGKGSTMFANLRLLAKFPATEVLTVRYRPTARKADLTPLVGVLPLLKQYEGPDDLLHLLFPISSFHRLILFGMTEPDDRLARLRSINVPNHITFLDIKFTDFDHASLCDLCGLFPHLVDLRIEVEVPHWTDDDYEEYYLGKEVLWDAYDFFGDLAKDLPFPACIQKFVIHWKYEDGELHLEYGAPDVRLLQDALVSKYSSMKAFWADSSPEFLYYWRNDEVAVQYFREDEEDDDYWEDTHKFSAELKALWDRI
;
A
#
# COMPACT_ATOMS: atom_id res chain seq x y z
N MET A 1 9.03 -27.19 42.94
CA MET A 1 9.29 -25.76 42.66
C MET A 1 9.04 -25.53 41.19
N HIS A 2 7.84 -25.09 40.80
CA HIS A 2 7.63 -24.58 39.45
C HIS A 2 8.10 -23.13 39.46
N GLN A 3 9.12 -22.80 38.66
CA GLN A 3 9.50 -21.41 38.43
C GLN A 3 8.31 -20.72 37.77
N ASP A 4 7.77 -19.69 38.42
CA ASP A 4 6.75 -18.84 37.81
C ASP A 4 7.38 -18.14 36.60
N VAL A 5 6.85 -18.43 35.42
CA VAL A 5 7.25 -17.78 34.18
C VAL A 5 6.95 -16.27 34.29
N PRO A 6 7.92 -15.37 34.00
CA PRO A 6 7.73 -13.92 34.09
C PRO A 6 6.55 -13.40 33.26
N HIS A 7 5.96 -12.29 33.68
CA HIS A 7 4.77 -11.70 33.05
C HIS A 7 5.02 -11.30 31.59
N GLU A 8 6.23 -10.82 31.29
CA GLU A 8 6.67 -10.41 29.96
C GLU A 8 6.64 -11.59 28.97
N ILE A 9 7.03 -12.78 29.44
CA ILE A 9 7.01 -14.00 28.63
C ILE A 9 5.57 -14.42 28.33
N TRP A 10 4.65 -14.28 29.29
CA TRP A 10 3.23 -14.56 29.04
C TRP A 10 2.59 -13.56 28.07
N ILE A 11 2.94 -12.27 28.15
CA ILE A 11 2.48 -11.27 27.17
C ILE A 11 2.94 -11.68 25.77
N GLU A 12 4.22 -12.03 25.63
CA GLU A 12 4.80 -12.44 24.35
C GLU A 12 4.07 -13.67 23.81
N ILE A 13 3.95 -14.74 24.60
CA ILE A 13 3.22 -15.95 24.21
C ILE A 13 1.78 -15.62 23.80
N PHE A 14 1.06 -14.81 24.59
CA PHE A 14 -0.34 -14.48 24.32
C PHE A 14 -0.49 -13.57 23.10
N SER A 15 0.53 -12.80 22.73
CA SER A 15 0.51 -11.95 21.55
C SER A 15 0.51 -12.73 20.23
N HIS A 16 0.96 -13.99 20.27
CA HIS A 16 0.96 -14.92 19.14
C HIS A 16 -0.29 -15.81 19.10
N LEU A 17 -1.16 -15.75 20.10
CA LEU A 17 -2.38 -16.55 20.11
C LEU A 17 -3.49 -15.92 19.26
N PRO A 18 -4.26 -16.73 18.51
CA PRO A 18 -5.47 -16.24 17.85
C PRO A 18 -6.47 -15.75 18.91
N ARG A 19 -7.34 -14.82 18.51
CA ARG A 19 -8.27 -14.14 19.42
C ARG A 19 -9.15 -15.11 20.22
N ASP A 20 -9.62 -16.18 19.60
CA ASP A 20 -10.48 -17.17 20.26
C ASP A 20 -9.74 -17.96 21.33
N ALA A 21 -8.50 -18.36 21.06
CA ALA A 21 -7.64 -19.00 22.07
C ALA A 21 -7.36 -18.03 23.23
N LEU A 22 -7.13 -16.75 22.93
CA LEU A 22 -6.90 -15.73 23.94
C LEU A 22 -8.13 -15.50 24.84
N LEU A 23 -9.35 -15.61 24.29
CA LEU A 23 -10.59 -15.60 25.07
C LEU A 23 -10.69 -16.81 26.01
N GLN A 24 -10.36 -18.01 25.52
CA GLN A 24 -10.35 -19.21 26.37
C GLN A 24 -9.33 -19.08 27.50
N VAL A 25 -8.12 -18.60 27.19
CA VAL A 25 -7.07 -18.33 28.18
C VAL A 25 -7.53 -17.30 29.21
N HIS A 26 -8.19 -16.22 28.79
CA HIS A 26 -8.78 -15.22 29.67
C HIS A 26 -9.78 -15.83 30.66
N LEU A 27 -10.63 -16.74 30.20
CA LEU A 27 -11.65 -17.38 31.03
C LEU A 27 -11.05 -18.43 31.98
N SER A 28 -9.97 -19.10 31.58
CA SER A 28 -9.36 -20.22 32.31
C SER A 28 -8.84 -19.88 33.70
N GLN A 29 -8.15 -18.74 33.87
CA GLN A 29 -7.50 -18.37 35.14
C GLN A 29 -7.54 -16.86 35.40
N ARG A 30 -7.77 -16.47 36.66
CA ARG A 30 -7.82 -15.06 37.07
C ARG A 30 -6.53 -14.30 36.78
N ARG A 31 -5.36 -14.94 36.92
CA ARG A 31 -4.06 -14.29 36.63
C ARG A 31 -3.92 -13.91 35.16
N PHE A 32 -4.38 -14.78 34.26
CA PHE A 32 -4.29 -14.55 32.82
C PHE A 32 -5.21 -13.44 32.35
N ARG A 33 -6.29 -13.14 33.08
CA ARG A 33 -7.18 -12.02 32.76
C ARG A 33 -6.45 -10.68 32.69
N ALA A 34 -5.54 -10.42 33.62
CA ALA A 34 -4.79 -9.16 33.62
C ALA A 34 -3.85 -9.04 32.40
N ILE A 35 -3.32 -10.18 31.93
CA ILE A 35 -2.37 -10.26 30.82
C ILE A 35 -3.10 -10.23 29.47
N SER A 36 -4.20 -10.95 29.34
CA SER A 36 -4.95 -11.08 28.09
C SER A 36 -5.86 -9.90 27.82
N LEU A 37 -6.31 -9.15 28.84
CA LEU A 37 -7.23 -8.02 28.64
C LEU A 37 -6.65 -6.95 27.69
N PRO A 38 -5.39 -6.47 27.83
CA PRO A 38 -4.79 -5.53 26.87
C PRO A 38 -4.73 -6.05 25.44
N LEU A 39 -4.60 -7.37 25.27
CA LEU A 39 -4.50 -8.02 23.97
C LEU A 39 -5.88 -8.21 23.32
N LEU A 40 -6.89 -8.58 24.11
CA LEU A 40 -8.27 -8.76 23.65
C LEU A 40 -8.94 -7.45 23.20
N PHE A 41 -8.59 -6.34 23.86
CA PHE A 41 -9.17 -5.01 23.62
C PHE A 41 -8.15 -4.04 22.99
N ARG A 42 -7.16 -4.57 22.28
CA ARG A 42 -6.11 -3.77 21.62
C ARG A 42 -6.65 -2.88 20.50
N GLU A 43 -7.66 -3.35 19.78
CA GLU A 43 -8.22 -2.69 18.60
C GLU A 43 -9.71 -2.40 18.79
N PHE A 44 -10.06 -1.12 18.70
CA PHE A 44 -11.43 -0.64 18.66
C PHE A 44 -11.80 -0.26 17.23
N VAL A 45 -12.87 -0.85 16.72
CA VAL A 45 -13.42 -0.53 15.39
C VAL A 45 -14.85 -0.04 15.57
N LEU A 46 -15.13 1.14 15.03
CA LEU A 46 -16.45 1.76 14.94
C LEU A 46 -16.82 1.93 13.47
N LEU A 47 -17.74 1.10 12.99
CA LEU A 47 -18.24 1.16 11.61
C LEU A 47 -19.67 1.70 11.64
N GLN A 48 -19.94 2.75 10.87
CA GLN A 48 -21.30 3.03 10.44
C GLN A 48 -21.67 1.95 9.43
N VAL A 49 -22.79 1.27 9.59
CA VAL A 49 -23.28 0.33 8.57
C VAL A 49 -24.36 1.06 7.80
N ALA A 50 -24.11 1.36 6.52
CA ALA A 50 -25.17 1.83 5.65
C ALA A 50 -26.11 0.64 5.37
N ASP A 51 -27.41 0.87 5.46
CA ASP A 51 -28.41 -0.14 5.11
C ASP A 51 -28.21 -0.48 3.62
N ARG A 52 -27.57 -1.62 3.33
CA ARG A 52 -27.15 -2.12 1.99
C ARG A 52 -28.34 -2.41 1.05
N ARG A 53 -29.51 -1.79 1.25
CA ARG A 53 -30.72 -1.99 0.45
C ARG A 53 -30.66 -1.38 -0.96
N ARG A 54 -29.53 -0.87 -1.42
CA ARG A 54 -29.32 -0.51 -2.84
C ARG A 54 -28.00 -1.10 -3.31
N GLY A 55 -28.12 -2.11 -4.18
CA GLY A 55 -27.08 -3.05 -4.54
C GLY A 55 -25.78 -2.42 -5.01
N ALA A 56 -24.69 -2.88 -4.41
CA ALA A 56 -23.38 -3.03 -5.02
C ALA A 56 -22.56 -3.95 -4.11
N SER A 57 -22.33 -5.15 -4.60
CA SER A 57 -21.47 -6.19 -4.03
C SER A 57 -20.06 -5.64 -3.79
N THR A 58 -19.64 -5.62 -2.53
CA THR A 58 -18.20 -5.58 -2.17
C THR A 58 -17.96 -6.48 -0.96
N SER A 59 -17.09 -7.44 -1.20
CA SER A 59 -16.64 -8.59 -0.41
C SER A 59 -15.75 -8.18 0.77
N LEU A 60 -16.33 -7.49 1.76
CA LEU A 60 -15.79 -7.51 3.12
C LEU A 60 -16.49 -8.64 3.87
N SER A 61 -15.79 -9.76 3.99
CA SER A 61 -16.14 -10.97 4.75
C SER A 61 -17.07 -10.67 5.93
N ALA A 62 -18.29 -11.18 5.80
CA ALA A 62 -19.48 -10.79 6.55
C ALA A 62 -19.64 -11.54 7.89
N ASP A 63 -18.55 -11.83 8.59
CA ASP A 63 -18.63 -12.39 9.94
C ASP A 63 -18.76 -11.26 10.99
N GLY A 64 -19.99 -10.78 11.17
CA GLY A 64 -20.41 -10.07 12.39
C GLY A 64 -20.69 -8.56 12.27
N ILE A 65 -20.78 -7.99 11.07
CA ILE A 65 -21.16 -6.57 10.89
C ILE A 65 -22.70 -6.46 10.91
N HIS A 66 -23.29 -6.55 12.09
CA HIS A 66 -24.70 -6.20 12.28
C HIS A 66 -24.91 -4.70 12.06
N ASN A 67 -25.99 -4.32 11.37
CA ASN A 67 -26.56 -2.97 11.38
C ASN A 67 -26.75 -2.51 12.83
N LEU A 68 -25.77 -1.78 13.37
CA LEU A 68 -25.83 -1.30 14.74
C LEU A 68 -26.75 -0.09 14.77
N ASP A 69 -27.95 -0.27 15.33
CA ASP A 69 -28.75 0.85 15.84
C ASP A 69 -27.83 1.76 16.68
N ASN A 70 -28.00 3.08 16.57
CA ASN A 70 -27.24 4.08 17.32
C ASN A 70 -27.22 3.74 18.82
N THR A 71 -28.32 3.19 19.35
CA THR A 71 -28.38 2.72 20.75
C THR A 71 -27.35 1.65 21.06
N VAL A 72 -27.16 0.67 20.16
CA VAL A 72 -26.21 -0.43 20.35
C VAL A 72 -24.78 0.07 20.14
N ALA A 73 -24.56 0.94 19.15
CA ALA A 73 -23.26 1.56 18.92
C ALA A 73 -22.82 2.43 20.11
N SER A 74 -23.72 3.24 20.70
CA SER A 74 -23.48 4.01 21.93
C SER A 74 -23.16 3.10 23.12
N ARG A 75 -23.93 2.02 23.34
CA ARG A 75 -23.63 1.05 24.43
C ARG A 75 -22.27 0.38 24.24
N ARG A 76 -21.92 0.02 23.01
CA ARG A 76 -20.60 -0.52 22.68
C ARG A 76 -19.53 0.51 23.00
N LEU A 77 -19.68 1.75 22.54
CA LEU A 77 -18.74 2.83 22.84
C LEU A 77 -18.57 3.05 24.36
N GLN A 78 -19.66 3.08 25.13
CA GLN A 78 -19.62 3.17 26.60
C GLN A 78 -18.82 2.04 27.25
N PHE A 79 -18.96 0.81 26.74
CA PHE A 79 -18.16 -0.33 27.20
C PHE A 79 -16.67 -0.13 26.90
N TRP A 80 -16.32 0.25 25.67
CA TRP A 80 -14.92 0.45 25.25
C TRP A 80 -14.24 1.64 25.93
N THR A 81 -15.02 2.65 26.29
CA THR A 81 -14.54 3.88 26.96
C THR A 81 -14.52 3.75 28.48
N SER A 82 -14.88 2.57 29.02
CA SER A 82 -14.78 2.30 30.45
C SER A 82 -13.34 2.34 30.93
N SER A 83 -13.14 2.72 32.20
CA SER A 83 -11.82 2.90 32.81
C SER A 83 -10.92 1.65 32.80
N LYS A 84 -11.51 0.45 32.63
CA LYS A 84 -10.77 -0.83 32.54
C LYS A 84 -10.33 -1.17 31.11
N ILE A 85 -11.08 -0.71 30.11
CA ILE A 85 -10.88 -1.10 28.70
C ILE A 85 -10.17 0.00 27.93
N ALA A 86 -10.53 1.27 28.13
CA ALA A 86 -9.98 2.37 27.34
C ALA A 86 -8.43 2.44 27.36
N PRO A 87 -7.74 2.22 28.49
CA PRO A 87 -6.27 2.18 28.50
C PRO A 87 -5.65 0.97 27.77
N CYS A 88 -6.43 -0.05 27.44
CA CYS A 88 -5.98 -1.21 26.67
C CYS A 88 -5.96 -0.95 25.16
N VAL A 89 -6.74 0.03 24.70
CA VAL A 89 -6.90 0.32 23.27
C VAL A 89 -5.67 1.03 22.72
N ARG A 90 -5.05 0.43 21.69
CA ARG A 90 -3.87 0.96 20.99
C ARG A 90 -4.16 1.38 19.56
N VAL A 91 -5.19 0.80 18.95
CA VAL A 91 -5.62 1.08 17.59
C VAL A 91 -7.10 1.41 17.59
N CYS A 92 -7.46 2.56 17.03
CA CYS A 92 -8.84 2.94 16.77
C CYS A 92 -9.04 3.11 15.27
N ARG A 93 -10.08 2.47 14.73
CA ARG A 93 -10.53 2.68 13.35
C ARG A 93 -11.98 3.13 13.37
N VAL A 94 -12.27 4.24 12.73
CA VAL A 94 -13.62 4.77 12.57
C VAL A 94 -13.91 4.94 11.09
N THR A 95 -14.99 4.33 10.62
CA THR A 95 -15.43 4.42 9.23
C THR A 95 -16.87 4.87 9.18
N GLY A 96 -17.10 6.03 8.56
CA GLY A 96 -18.43 6.52 8.22
C GLY A 96 -18.76 6.26 6.76
N PHE A 97 -20.02 6.51 6.40
CA PHE A 97 -20.46 6.57 5.01
C PHE A 97 -20.92 7.99 4.69
N ARG A 98 -20.51 8.50 3.51
CA ARG A 98 -20.77 9.87 3.03
C ARG A 98 -22.23 10.26 2.79
N ASP A 99 -23.23 9.54 3.31
CA ASP A 99 -24.61 10.02 3.18
C ASP A 99 -24.83 11.20 4.15
N LEU A 100 -24.42 12.38 3.68
CA LEU A 100 -24.35 13.70 4.32
C LEU A 100 -25.66 14.17 4.98
N ARG A 101 -26.73 13.37 4.91
CA ARG A 101 -28.06 13.73 5.41
C ARG A 101 -28.31 13.24 6.83
N SER A 102 -27.56 12.24 7.32
CA SER A 102 -27.77 11.71 8.68
C SER A 102 -26.59 12.06 9.60
N ARG A 103 -26.83 12.96 10.56
CA ARG A 103 -25.90 13.20 11.67
C ARG A 103 -25.76 11.91 12.46
N TRP A 104 -24.52 11.46 12.70
CA TRP A 104 -24.22 10.24 13.45
C TRP A 104 -23.92 10.59 14.91
N PRO A 105 -24.87 10.52 15.86
CA PRO A 105 -24.68 11.06 17.21
C PRO A 105 -23.61 10.29 18.01
N VAL A 106 -23.49 9.00 17.74
CA VAL A 106 -22.44 8.14 18.32
C VAL A 106 -21.05 8.63 17.96
N LEU A 107 -20.89 9.31 16.83
CA LEU A 107 -19.60 9.87 16.44
C LEU A 107 -19.22 11.06 17.31
N ASP A 108 -20.18 11.92 17.66
CA ASP A 108 -19.97 13.01 18.61
C ASP A 108 -19.54 12.43 19.98
N GLU A 109 -20.25 11.41 20.46
CA GLU A 109 -19.90 10.68 21.69
C GLU A 109 -18.49 10.06 21.61
N PHE A 110 -18.10 9.51 20.45
CA PHE A 110 -16.79 8.93 20.24
C PHE A 110 -15.69 9.98 20.36
N PHE A 111 -15.86 11.13 19.70
CA PHE A 111 -14.87 12.19 19.75
C PHE A 111 -14.70 12.77 21.15
N ASP A 112 -15.78 12.87 21.91
CA ASP A 112 -15.74 13.30 23.32
C ASP A 112 -15.06 12.28 24.23
N ALA A 113 -15.21 10.99 23.94
CA ALA A 113 -14.59 9.91 24.69
C ALA A 113 -13.14 9.59 24.26
N LEU A 114 -12.67 10.16 23.13
CA LEU A 114 -11.34 9.92 22.58
C LEU A 114 -10.21 10.06 23.63
N PRO A 115 -10.21 11.07 24.53
CA PRO A 115 -9.15 11.22 25.54
C PRO A 115 -9.06 10.07 26.56
N HIS A 116 -10.07 9.20 26.66
CA HIS A 116 -10.02 8.03 27.56
C HIS A 116 -9.08 6.95 27.04
N PHE A 117 -8.77 6.93 25.74
CA PHE A 117 -7.84 5.99 25.13
C PHE A 117 -6.38 6.45 25.31
N THR A 118 -5.91 6.47 26.56
CA THR A 118 -4.61 7.05 26.94
C THR A 118 -3.40 6.38 26.29
N ASN A 119 -3.52 5.12 25.85
CA ASN A 119 -2.46 4.37 25.16
C ASN A 119 -2.71 4.25 23.64
N LEU A 120 -3.54 5.12 23.07
CA LEU A 120 -3.81 5.10 21.64
C LEU A 120 -2.56 5.49 20.84
N HIS A 121 -2.09 4.58 19.99
CA HIS A 121 -0.93 4.78 19.11
C HIS A 121 -1.31 5.05 17.67
N ARG A 122 -2.43 4.46 17.22
CA ARG A 122 -2.94 4.59 15.85
C ARG A 122 -4.40 4.99 15.87
N LEU A 123 -4.70 6.09 15.20
CA LEU A 123 -6.06 6.54 14.92
C LEU A 123 -6.25 6.63 13.41
N THR A 124 -7.17 5.83 12.90
CA THR A 124 -7.57 5.86 11.50
C THR A 124 -9.04 6.27 11.40
N ILE A 125 -9.29 7.26 10.57
CA ILE A 125 -10.60 7.87 10.39
C ILE A 125 -10.93 7.90 8.90
N PHE A 126 -12.07 7.35 8.51
CA PHE A 126 -12.52 7.29 7.13
C PHE A 126 -13.89 7.92 6.94
N GLU A 127 -13.99 8.88 6.03
CA GLU A 127 -15.25 9.40 5.49
C GLU A 127 -16.25 9.88 6.55
N ILE A 128 -15.75 10.58 7.57
CA ILE A 128 -16.59 11.18 8.60
C ILE A 128 -16.50 12.71 8.57
N ASP A 129 -17.64 13.34 8.85
CA ASP A 129 -17.66 14.73 9.27
C ASP A 129 -17.18 14.81 10.72
N TYR A 130 -16.26 15.73 10.98
CA TYR A 130 -15.77 15.95 12.33
C TYR A 130 -16.72 16.86 13.10
N ASN A 131 -16.56 16.88 14.43
CA ASN A 131 -17.11 17.93 15.28
C ASN A 131 -16.02 18.89 15.79
N PRO A 132 -16.37 20.10 16.27
CA PRO A 132 -15.38 21.09 16.70
C PRO A 132 -14.50 20.62 17.87
N THR A 133 -14.97 19.65 18.67
CA THR A 133 -14.23 19.11 19.82
C THR A 133 -13.15 18.10 19.42
N PHE A 134 -13.26 17.48 18.24
CA PHE A 134 -12.34 16.46 17.76
C PHE A 134 -10.88 16.88 17.81
N LEU A 135 -10.54 18.05 17.25
CA LEU A 135 -9.16 18.54 17.22
C LEU A 135 -8.63 18.87 18.62
N GLN A 136 -9.50 19.24 19.57
CA GLN A 136 -9.09 19.44 20.96
C GLN A 136 -8.82 18.10 21.65
N ASN A 137 -9.65 17.09 21.41
CA ASN A 137 -9.56 15.79 22.05
C ASN A 137 -8.41 14.94 21.49
N ILE A 138 -8.13 14.99 20.19
CA ILE A 138 -7.01 14.25 19.58
C ILE A 138 -5.65 14.68 20.18
N ARG A 139 -5.53 15.92 20.64
CA ARG A 139 -4.30 16.45 21.27
C ARG A 139 -4.02 15.87 22.63
N ARG A 140 -5.04 15.35 23.30
CA ARG A 140 -4.90 14.70 24.61
C ARG A 140 -4.31 13.29 24.47
N LEU A 141 -4.16 12.80 23.24
CA LEU A 141 -3.56 11.52 22.92
C LEU A 141 -2.04 11.64 22.82
N LEU A 142 -1.36 11.71 23.97
CA LEU A 142 0.08 11.90 24.05
C LEU A 142 0.90 10.77 23.41
N ASN A 143 0.32 9.58 23.29
CA ASN A 143 0.95 8.38 22.74
C ASN A 143 0.66 8.16 21.24
N LEU A 144 -0.08 9.08 20.60
CA LEU A 144 -0.48 8.96 19.21
C LEU A 144 0.72 9.15 18.27
N THR A 145 1.17 8.05 17.66
CA THR A 145 2.28 8.05 16.71
C THR A 145 1.80 8.05 15.26
N HIS A 146 0.62 7.50 14.99
CA HIS A 146 0.08 7.34 13.64
C HIS A 146 -1.32 7.94 13.55
N LEU A 147 -1.49 8.88 12.62
CA LEU A 147 -2.76 9.49 12.29
C LEU A 147 -3.04 9.31 10.81
N GLU A 148 -4.16 8.67 10.50
CA GLU A 148 -4.61 8.43 9.14
C GLU A 148 -6.04 8.95 8.99
N VAL A 149 -6.23 9.82 8.01
CA VAL A 149 -7.46 10.59 7.82
C VAL A 149 -7.87 10.50 6.35
N HIS A 150 -9.09 10.02 6.09
CA HIS A 150 -9.64 9.94 4.75
C HIS A 150 -10.87 10.84 4.61
N SER A 151 -10.87 11.67 3.57
CA SER A 151 -11.98 12.53 3.14
C SER A 151 -12.51 13.43 4.25
N SER A 152 -11.65 14.33 4.74
CA SER A 152 -11.98 15.23 5.83
C SER A 152 -12.42 16.62 5.38
N ASN A 153 -13.64 17.04 5.73
CA ASN A 153 -14.04 18.45 5.63
C ASN A 153 -13.72 19.19 6.93
N LEU A 154 -12.43 19.43 7.19
CA LEU A 154 -12.00 20.24 8.33
C LEU A 154 -12.40 21.72 8.19
N ALA A 155 -12.64 22.24 6.98
CA ALA A 155 -13.06 23.64 6.79
C ALA A 155 -14.34 23.99 7.55
N LYS A 156 -15.27 23.04 7.69
CA LYS A 156 -16.52 23.24 8.44
C LYS A 156 -16.31 23.42 9.94
N LEU A 157 -15.20 22.94 10.49
CA LEU A 157 -15.05 22.80 11.94
C LEU A 157 -14.56 24.05 12.65
N VAL A 158 -13.70 24.82 12.00
CA VAL A 158 -12.89 25.79 12.72
C VAL A 158 -12.80 27.06 11.91
N GLY A 159 -13.23 28.17 12.51
CA GLY A 159 -12.73 29.46 12.08
C GLY A 159 -11.22 29.40 12.20
N ALA A 160 -10.50 29.55 11.07
CA ALA A 160 -9.06 29.27 10.94
C ALA A 160 -8.16 29.87 12.05
N SER A 161 -8.65 30.90 12.74
CA SER A 161 -8.01 31.61 13.86
C SER A 161 -7.67 30.73 15.07
N ASP A 162 -8.54 29.81 15.48
CA ASP A 162 -8.35 29.06 16.75
C ASP A 162 -7.28 27.98 16.61
N LEU A 163 -7.06 27.52 15.38
CA LEU A 163 -6.16 26.44 15.06
C LEU A 163 -4.67 26.77 15.25
N ALA A 164 -4.29 28.03 15.06
CA ALA A 164 -2.91 28.46 15.18
C ALA A 164 -2.41 28.54 16.64
N THR A 165 -3.33 28.70 17.60
CA THR A 165 -2.99 28.85 19.04
C THR A 165 -2.57 27.55 19.72
N LEU A 166 -2.70 26.45 18.99
CA LEU A 166 -2.96 25.15 19.51
C LEU A 166 -1.67 24.33 19.26
N PRO A 167 -0.96 23.78 20.28
CA PRO A 167 0.32 23.08 20.12
C PRO A 167 0.26 21.90 19.12
N PRO A 168 1.30 21.65 18.31
CA PRO A 168 1.27 20.63 17.27
C PRO A 168 1.33 19.20 17.86
N LEU A 169 0.67 18.26 17.19
CA LEU A 169 0.63 16.83 17.47
C LEU A 169 1.99 16.18 17.18
N PRO A 170 2.55 15.41 18.13
CA PRO A 170 3.83 14.72 17.96
C PRO A 170 3.69 13.40 17.19
N VAL A 171 2.97 13.40 16.07
CA VAL A 171 2.83 12.19 15.24
C VAL A 171 4.10 11.93 14.43
N SER A 172 4.43 10.65 14.23
CA SER A 172 5.54 10.20 13.38
C SER A 172 5.06 9.78 11.98
N LYS A 173 3.82 9.30 11.86
CA LYS A 173 3.21 8.96 10.58
C LYS A 173 1.89 9.70 10.40
N PHE A 174 1.79 10.44 9.30
CA PHE A 174 0.57 11.12 8.87
C PHE A 174 0.18 10.67 7.46
N THR A 175 -1.09 10.31 7.28
CA THR A 175 -1.66 9.94 6.00
C THR A 175 -2.98 10.67 5.79
N HIS A 176 -3.09 11.46 4.72
CA HIS A 176 -4.33 12.11 4.29
C HIS A 176 -4.73 11.60 2.91
N ARG A 177 -5.94 11.06 2.76
CA ARG A 177 -6.46 10.61 1.47
C ARG A 177 -7.83 11.19 1.18
N GLY A 178 -8.03 11.84 0.04
CA GLY A 178 -9.34 12.30 -0.41
C GLY A 178 -9.41 13.80 -0.67
N SER A 179 -10.60 14.25 -1.06
CA SER A 179 -10.91 15.61 -1.53
C SER A 179 -11.18 16.61 -0.39
N GLY A 180 -10.46 16.49 0.72
CA GLY A 180 -10.58 17.38 1.86
C GLY A 180 -9.69 18.62 1.72
N ASP A 181 -9.72 19.49 2.74
CA ASP A 181 -8.83 20.64 2.85
C ASP A 181 -7.60 20.28 3.72
N PRO A 182 -6.55 19.66 3.16
CA PRO A 182 -5.39 19.21 3.93
C PRO A 182 -4.68 20.38 4.61
N GLN A 183 -4.82 21.62 4.12
CA GLN A 183 -4.27 22.82 4.75
C GLN A 183 -4.50 22.89 6.26
N TYR A 184 -5.69 22.48 6.72
CA TYR A 184 -6.04 22.60 8.12
C TYR A 184 -5.31 21.58 9.00
N TRP A 185 -4.64 20.59 8.43
CA TRP A 185 -3.82 19.63 9.18
C TRP A 185 -2.37 20.10 9.37
N PHE A 186 -1.77 20.87 8.46
CA PHE A 186 -0.34 21.21 8.53
C PHE A 186 0.09 21.96 9.77
N PRO A 187 -0.65 22.99 10.24
CA PRO A 187 -0.32 23.65 11.50
C PRO A 187 -0.38 22.70 12.71
N PHE A 188 -1.12 21.59 12.59
CA PHE A 188 -1.30 20.60 13.65
C PHE A 188 -0.20 19.56 13.69
N LEU A 189 0.62 19.44 12.66
CA LEU A 189 1.64 18.40 12.61
C LEU A 189 2.97 18.95 13.11
N ARG A 190 3.59 18.25 14.06
CA ARG A 190 4.94 18.58 14.51
C ARG A 190 5.95 18.13 13.47
N ARG A 191 6.45 19.08 12.68
CA ARG A 191 7.35 18.82 11.54
C ARG A 191 8.61 18.02 11.91
N ALA A 192 9.13 18.23 13.12
CA ALA A 192 10.35 17.58 13.62
C ALA A 192 10.15 16.12 14.09
N THR A 193 8.92 15.63 14.24
CA THR A 193 8.67 14.23 14.62
C THR A 193 8.17 13.39 13.46
N LEU A 194 7.70 14.03 12.39
CA LEU A 194 7.09 13.37 11.26
C LEU A 194 8.15 12.68 10.40
N SER A 195 8.12 11.36 10.36
CA SER A 195 9.01 10.51 9.55
C SER A 195 8.35 9.98 8.29
N HIS A 196 7.03 9.82 8.30
CA HIS A 196 6.25 9.40 7.14
C HIS A 196 5.11 10.37 6.89
N PHE A 197 5.05 10.91 5.68
CA PHE A 197 4.03 11.86 5.26
C PHE A 197 3.43 11.40 3.94
N SER A 198 2.12 11.15 3.96
CA SER A 198 1.36 10.70 2.80
C SER A 198 0.17 11.63 2.59
N THR A 199 -0.01 12.16 1.40
CA THR A 199 -1.11 13.07 1.09
C THR A 199 -1.59 12.93 -0.35
N SER A 200 -2.90 13.05 -0.56
CA SER A 200 -3.45 13.37 -1.87
C SER A 200 -3.29 14.86 -2.20
N TYR A 201 -3.05 15.16 -3.47
CA TYR A 201 -2.82 16.48 -4.03
C TYR A 201 -4.06 17.33 -3.94
N ASP A 202 -3.86 18.54 -3.43
CA ASP A 202 -4.73 19.69 -3.59
C ASP A 202 -3.84 20.88 -3.93
N GLU A 203 -4.23 21.77 -4.85
CA GLU A 203 -3.42 22.95 -5.20
C GLU A 203 -3.19 23.84 -3.97
N TRP A 204 -4.16 23.89 -3.05
CA TRP A 204 -4.09 24.68 -1.82
C TRP A 204 -3.07 24.14 -0.82
N LEU A 205 -2.95 22.82 -0.75
CA LEU A 205 -1.94 22.11 0.05
C LEU A 205 -0.54 22.64 -0.25
N PHE A 206 -0.25 22.77 -1.54
CA PHE A 206 1.06 23.20 -2.03
C PHE A 206 1.40 24.60 -1.56
N ALA A 207 0.47 25.55 -1.70
CA ALA A 207 0.71 26.93 -1.27
C ALA A 207 1.11 27.02 0.20
N GLN A 208 0.50 26.20 1.07
CA GLN A 208 0.82 26.20 2.50
C GLN A 208 2.15 25.51 2.84
N VAL A 209 2.42 24.33 2.26
CA VAL A 209 3.69 23.66 2.52
C VAL A 209 4.86 24.47 1.98
N LEU A 210 4.69 25.10 0.81
CA LEU A 210 5.72 25.96 0.21
C LEU A 210 6.00 27.22 1.04
N SER A 211 4.98 27.79 1.68
CA SER A 211 5.12 28.98 2.52
C SER A 211 5.65 28.69 3.93
N GLY A 212 5.56 27.45 4.43
CA GLY A 212 6.05 27.08 5.76
C GLY A 212 7.49 26.55 5.81
N ASP A 213 7.95 26.22 7.02
CA ASP A 213 9.25 25.57 7.28
C ASP A 213 9.42 24.18 6.64
N PRO A 214 10.64 23.67 6.43
CA PRO A 214 10.83 22.30 5.97
C PRO A 214 10.37 21.25 7.00
N PHE A 215 10.20 20.03 6.53
CA PHE A 215 9.97 18.79 7.28
C PHE A 215 11.29 17.99 7.32
N PRO A 216 12.17 18.28 8.31
CA PRO A 216 13.55 17.77 8.28
C PRO A 216 13.66 16.27 8.58
N CYS A 217 12.61 15.64 9.12
CA CYS A 217 12.66 14.24 9.56
C CYS A 217 11.87 13.29 8.65
N VAL A 218 11.17 13.80 7.63
CA VAL A 218 10.38 12.97 6.73
C VAL A 218 11.32 12.16 5.84
N THR A 219 11.37 10.85 6.09
CA THR A 219 12.14 9.88 5.31
C THR A 219 11.29 9.19 4.25
N HIS A 220 9.96 9.14 4.44
CA HIS A 220 9.02 8.54 3.51
C HIS A 220 7.96 9.57 3.10
N LEU A 221 7.95 9.93 1.82
CA LEU A 221 7.07 10.93 1.23
C LEU A 221 6.17 10.25 0.20
N GLU A 222 4.87 10.18 0.45
CA GLU A 222 3.87 9.68 -0.52
C GLU A 222 2.98 10.83 -0.99
N LEU A 223 2.93 10.98 -2.31
CA LEU A 223 2.29 12.07 -3.02
C LEU A 223 1.33 11.48 -4.04
N SER A 224 0.04 11.42 -3.72
CA SER A 224 -0.98 10.97 -4.66
C SER A 224 -1.62 12.16 -5.34
N THR A 225 -2.03 12.10 -6.61
CA THR A 225 -2.76 13.20 -7.24
C THR A 225 -4.05 12.76 -7.90
N GLY A 226 -5.03 13.66 -7.89
CA GLY A 226 -6.27 13.50 -8.64
C GLY A 226 -6.04 13.72 -10.14
N LYS A 227 -7.03 13.32 -10.95
CA LYS A 227 -7.05 13.56 -12.40
C LYS A 227 -6.88 15.07 -12.67
N GLY A 228 -5.89 15.45 -13.48
CA GLY A 228 -5.74 16.82 -13.97
C GLY A 228 -4.93 17.79 -13.11
N SER A 229 -4.29 17.34 -12.03
CA SER A 229 -3.46 18.22 -11.20
C SER A 229 -2.16 18.66 -11.89
N THR A 230 -1.81 19.93 -11.79
CA THR A 230 -0.52 20.50 -12.21
C THR A 230 0.60 20.26 -11.19
N MET A 231 0.54 19.19 -10.37
CA MET A 231 1.42 18.97 -9.21
C MET A 231 2.90 19.25 -9.49
N PHE A 232 3.38 18.79 -10.64
CA PHE A 232 4.79 18.90 -11.00
C PHE A 232 5.17 20.28 -11.55
N ALA A 233 4.25 21.22 -11.75
CA ALA A 233 4.62 22.63 -11.88
C ALA A 233 5.32 23.16 -10.61
N ASN A 234 5.13 22.51 -9.45
CA ASN A 234 5.63 22.97 -8.16
C ASN A 234 6.59 21.98 -7.48
N LEU A 235 7.55 21.46 -8.23
CA LEU A 235 8.62 20.59 -7.71
C LEU A 235 9.42 21.16 -6.53
N ARG A 236 9.34 22.48 -6.32
CA ARG A 236 9.83 23.17 -5.11
C ARG A 236 9.30 22.58 -3.81
N LEU A 237 8.18 21.85 -3.86
CA LEU A 237 7.66 21.14 -2.70
C LEU A 237 8.66 20.11 -2.17
N LEU A 238 9.35 19.38 -3.04
CA LEU A 238 10.28 18.33 -2.62
C LEU A 238 11.45 18.90 -1.79
N ALA A 239 11.84 20.15 -2.03
CA ALA A 239 12.85 20.85 -1.23
C ALA A 239 12.43 21.06 0.23
N LYS A 240 11.14 20.93 0.55
CA LYS A 240 10.65 20.96 1.93
C LYS A 240 10.86 19.63 2.66
N PHE A 241 11.29 18.57 2.00
CA PHE A 241 11.49 17.24 2.58
C PHE A 241 12.92 16.74 2.33
N PRO A 242 13.95 17.45 2.85
CA PRO A 242 15.34 17.19 2.50
C PRO A 242 15.87 15.82 2.96
N ALA A 243 15.22 15.20 3.94
CA ALA A 243 15.59 13.88 4.47
C ALA A 243 14.89 12.69 3.78
N THR A 244 14.16 12.93 2.69
CA THR A 244 13.39 11.88 2.01
C THR A 244 14.32 10.81 1.45
N GLU A 245 14.14 9.58 1.92
CA GLU A 245 14.81 8.38 1.41
C GLU A 245 13.90 7.57 0.47
N VAL A 246 12.58 7.63 0.69
CA VAL A 246 11.56 6.95 -0.12
C VAL A 246 10.56 7.97 -0.64
N LEU A 247 10.47 8.11 -1.96
CA LEU A 247 9.49 8.96 -2.63
C LEU A 247 8.49 8.08 -3.39
N THR A 248 7.24 8.09 -2.96
CA THR A 248 6.13 7.46 -3.67
C THR A 248 5.27 8.54 -4.33
N VAL A 249 5.03 8.45 -5.63
CA VAL A 249 4.26 9.37 -6.43
C VAL A 249 3.18 8.59 -7.18
N ARG A 250 1.91 8.87 -6.88
CA ARG A 250 0.76 8.20 -7.48
C ARG A 250 -0.06 9.21 -8.26
N TYR A 251 0.24 9.42 -9.53
CA TYR A 251 -0.64 10.18 -10.41
C TYR A 251 -0.98 9.43 -11.68
N ARG A 252 -2.09 9.83 -12.31
CA ARG A 252 -2.43 9.44 -13.67
C ARG A 252 -1.97 10.53 -14.61
N PRO A 253 -1.01 10.27 -15.52
CA PRO A 253 -0.55 11.27 -16.47
C PRO A 253 -1.74 11.85 -17.23
N THR A 254 -1.83 13.17 -17.31
CA THR A 254 -2.63 13.83 -18.34
C THR A 254 -1.68 14.18 -19.47
N ALA A 255 -2.11 14.04 -20.73
CA ALA A 255 -1.27 14.08 -21.93
C ALA A 255 -0.45 15.37 -22.16
N ARG A 256 -0.50 16.36 -21.26
CA ARG A 256 0.26 17.60 -21.37
C ARG A 256 1.63 17.44 -20.71
N LYS A 257 2.66 17.33 -21.54
CA LYS A 257 4.05 17.58 -21.16
C LYS A 257 4.14 19.03 -20.67
N ALA A 258 4.16 19.24 -19.37
CA ALA A 258 4.61 20.51 -18.82
C ALA A 258 6.13 20.60 -18.98
N ASP A 259 6.66 21.78 -19.25
CA ASP A 259 8.10 22.02 -19.20
C ASP A 259 8.55 21.96 -17.74
N LEU A 260 9.03 20.78 -17.33
CA LEU A 260 9.48 20.53 -15.96
C LEU A 260 10.99 20.81 -15.87
N THR A 261 11.40 21.64 -14.91
CA THR A 261 12.82 21.91 -14.64
C THR A 261 13.43 20.76 -13.82
N PRO A 262 14.60 20.21 -14.18
CA PRO A 262 15.28 19.15 -13.42
C PRO A 262 15.52 19.49 -11.94
N LEU A 263 15.44 18.50 -11.05
CA LEU A 263 15.57 18.66 -9.59
C LEU A 263 16.93 18.22 -9.04
N VAL A 264 17.99 18.51 -9.77
CA VAL A 264 19.34 18.13 -9.36
C VAL A 264 19.64 18.69 -7.96
N GLY A 265 19.83 17.78 -6.99
CA GLY A 265 20.18 18.12 -5.62
C GLY A 265 19.02 18.40 -4.65
N VAL A 266 17.76 18.29 -5.06
CA VAL A 266 16.61 18.57 -4.17
C VAL A 266 16.40 17.47 -3.12
N LEU A 267 16.62 16.20 -3.50
CA LEU A 267 16.45 15.03 -2.64
C LEU A 267 17.77 14.24 -2.56
N PRO A 268 18.80 14.75 -1.85
CA PRO A 268 20.13 14.14 -1.87
C PRO A 268 20.20 12.75 -1.22
N LEU A 269 19.23 12.41 -0.36
CA LEU A 269 19.18 11.14 0.37
C LEU A 269 18.24 10.10 -0.27
N LEU A 270 17.69 10.36 -1.46
CA LEU A 270 16.70 9.48 -2.08
C LEU A 270 17.31 8.12 -2.44
N LYS A 271 16.81 7.06 -1.81
CA LYS A 271 17.23 5.66 -2.02
C LYS A 271 16.23 4.89 -2.88
N GLN A 272 14.94 5.20 -2.76
CA GLN A 272 13.85 4.51 -3.42
C GLN A 272 12.85 5.49 -4.04
N TYR A 273 12.38 5.16 -5.24
CA TYR A 273 11.34 5.87 -5.96
C TYR A 273 10.28 4.88 -6.41
N GLU A 274 9.03 5.25 -6.20
CA GLU A 274 7.85 4.51 -6.59
C GLU A 274 6.93 5.48 -7.33
N GLY A 275 6.79 5.38 -8.65
CA GLY A 275 5.96 6.32 -9.42
C GLY A 275 6.14 6.18 -10.92
N PRO A 276 5.62 7.13 -11.72
CA PRO A 276 5.70 7.02 -13.17
C PRO A 276 7.07 7.41 -13.73
N ASP A 277 7.40 6.83 -14.89
CA ASP A 277 8.69 6.94 -15.56
C ASP A 277 8.98 8.36 -16.10
N ASP A 278 7.94 9.11 -16.43
CA ASP A 278 8.03 10.48 -16.93
C ASP A 278 8.60 11.48 -15.90
N LEU A 279 8.64 11.16 -14.60
CA LEU A 279 9.30 12.00 -13.60
C LEU A 279 10.78 11.69 -13.38
N LEU A 280 11.29 10.58 -13.91
CA LEU A 280 12.65 10.15 -13.64
C LEU A 280 13.70 11.16 -14.08
N HIS A 281 13.45 11.87 -15.19
CA HIS A 281 14.35 12.93 -15.69
C HIS A 281 14.54 14.08 -14.70
N LEU A 282 13.61 14.24 -13.75
CA LEU A 282 13.70 15.25 -12.71
C LEU A 282 14.57 14.78 -11.55
N LEU A 283 14.54 13.49 -11.26
CA LEU A 283 15.25 12.91 -10.13
C LEU A 283 16.73 12.70 -10.44
N PHE A 284 17.12 12.52 -11.70
CA PHE A 284 18.51 12.25 -12.04
C PHE A 284 19.37 13.51 -12.24
N PRO A 285 20.67 13.45 -11.90
CA PRO A 285 21.39 12.29 -11.33
C PRO A 285 21.37 12.27 -9.79
N ILE A 286 20.86 11.19 -9.19
CA ILE A 286 21.02 10.89 -7.75
C ILE A 286 21.82 9.59 -7.64
N SER A 287 22.92 9.61 -6.87
CA SER A 287 23.84 8.48 -6.72
C SER A 287 23.50 7.52 -5.58
N SER A 288 22.62 7.94 -4.66
CA SER A 288 22.15 7.12 -3.53
C SER A 288 20.96 6.24 -3.89
N PHE A 289 20.55 6.23 -5.16
CA PHE A 289 19.29 5.75 -5.65
C PHE A 289 19.40 4.31 -6.17
N HIS A 290 18.88 3.32 -5.44
CA HIS A 290 19.14 1.90 -5.74
C HIS A 290 17.88 1.10 -6.08
N ARG A 291 16.70 1.62 -5.74
CA ARG A 291 15.41 0.92 -5.89
C ARG A 291 14.41 1.74 -6.69
N LEU A 292 13.98 1.18 -7.81
CA LEU A 292 13.09 1.82 -8.77
C LEU A 292 11.81 0.98 -8.92
N ILE A 293 10.66 1.58 -8.65
CA ILE A 293 9.34 0.96 -8.82
C ILE A 293 8.55 1.85 -9.78
N LEU A 294 8.27 1.34 -10.98
CA LEU A 294 7.63 2.09 -12.07
C LEU A 294 6.19 1.68 -12.27
N PHE A 295 5.30 2.66 -12.14
CA PHE A 295 3.86 2.49 -12.34
C PHE A 295 3.37 3.09 -13.64
N GLY A 296 2.18 2.66 -14.04
CA GLY A 296 1.53 3.07 -15.27
C GLY A 296 1.69 2.02 -16.35
N MET A 297 0.70 1.95 -17.22
CA MET A 297 0.64 1.04 -18.34
C MET A 297 1.10 1.80 -19.58
N THR A 298 2.26 1.43 -20.12
CA THR A 298 2.77 1.99 -21.37
C THR A 298 3.43 0.89 -22.17
N GLU A 299 3.43 1.03 -23.49
CA GLU A 299 4.15 0.12 -24.38
C GLU A 299 5.65 0.05 -24.01
N PRO A 300 6.27 -1.14 -24.09
CA PRO A 300 7.68 -1.33 -23.73
C PRO A 300 8.64 -0.42 -24.47
N ASP A 301 8.54 -0.35 -25.80
CA ASP A 301 9.45 0.42 -26.65
C ASP A 301 9.51 1.89 -26.25
N ASP A 302 8.33 2.47 -26.06
CA ASP A 302 8.13 3.84 -25.64
C ASP A 302 8.76 4.11 -24.26
N ARG A 303 8.56 3.20 -23.32
CA ARG A 303 9.14 3.31 -21.97
C ARG A 303 10.65 3.13 -21.99
N LEU A 304 11.15 2.11 -22.68
CA LEU A 304 12.58 1.81 -22.78
C LEU A 304 13.32 2.95 -23.50
N ALA A 305 12.74 3.53 -24.55
CA ALA A 305 13.24 4.73 -25.21
C ALA A 305 13.32 5.93 -24.25
N ARG A 306 12.29 6.13 -23.41
CA ARG A 306 12.33 7.17 -22.37
C ARG A 306 13.42 6.90 -21.34
N LEU A 307 13.52 5.68 -20.80
CA LEU A 307 14.56 5.31 -19.83
C LEU A 307 15.97 5.52 -20.40
N ARG A 308 16.20 5.14 -21.67
CA ARG A 308 17.45 5.42 -22.39
C ARG A 308 17.75 6.92 -22.45
N SER A 309 16.75 7.73 -22.81
CA SER A 309 16.94 9.18 -22.95
C SER A 309 17.31 9.87 -21.63
N ILE A 310 16.92 9.28 -20.50
CA ILE A 310 17.10 9.83 -19.16
C ILE A 310 18.49 9.51 -18.58
N ASN A 311 19.25 8.58 -19.22
CA ASN A 311 20.51 8.06 -18.69
C ASN A 311 20.37 7.56 -17.25
N VAL A 312 19.44 6.63 -17.05
CA VAL A 312 19.19 6.04 -15.73
C VAL A 312 20.50 5.50 -15.15
N PRO A 313 20.80 5.76 -13.86
CA PRO A 313 22.05 5.36 -13.28
C PRO A 313 22.24 3.84 -13.32
N ASN A 314 23.46 3.42 -13.60
CA ASN A 314 23.81 2.00 -13.67
C ASN A 314 23.77 1.28 -12.32
N HIS A 315 23.71 1.99 -11.19
CA HIS A 315 23.76 1.41 -9.82
C HIS A 315 22.40 0.98 -9.27
N ILE A 316 21.35 0.93 -10.10
CA ILE A 316 20.05 0.37 -9.71
C ILE A 316 20.19 -1.14 -9.51
N THR A 317 19.76 -1.59 -8.33
CA THR A 317 19.87 -3.00 -7.92
C THR A 317 18.50 -3.67 -7.79
N PHE A 318 17.43 -2.89 -7.64
CA PHE A 318 16.06 -3.38 -7.63
C PHE A 318 15.21 -2.61 -8.65
N LEU A 319 14.50 -3.34 -9.49
CA LEU A 319 13.53 -2.80 -10.44
C LEU A 319 12.21 -3.58 -10.34
N ASP A 320 11.11 -2.86 -10.14
CA ASP A 320 9.74 -3.38 -10.29
C ASP A 320 9.05 -2.52 -11.35
N ILE A 321 8.56 -3.14 -12.43
CA ILE A 321 8.07 -2.44 -13.62
C ILE A 321 6.82 -3.11 -14.17
N LYS A 322 5.83 -2.30 -14.57
CA LYS A 322 4.59 -2.78 -15.17
C LYS A 322 4.52 -2.50 -16.67
N PHE A 323 4.17 -3.46 -17.51
CA PHE A 323 3.98 -3.26 -18.94
C PHE A 323 2.61 -3.72 -19.44
N THR A 324 2.15 -3.11 -20.55
CA THR A 324 0.94 -3.55 -21.28
C THR A 324 1.17 -4.80 -22.14
N ASP A 325 2.42 -5.02 -22.51
CA ASP A 325 2.90 -6.09 -23.36
C ASP A 325 4.38 -6.31 -23.00
N PHE A 326 4.95 -7.49 -23.18
CA PHE A 326 6.34 -7.73 -22.83
C PHE A 326 6.92 -8.93 -23.58
N ASP A 327 7.95 -8.67 -24.37
CA ASP A 327 8.64 -9.69 -25.18
C ASP A 327 10.11 -9.87 -24.75
N HIS A 328 10.77 -10.85 -25.36
CA HIS A 328 12.18 -11.17 -25.10
C HIS A 328 13.11 -10.00 -25.44
N ALA A 329 12.84 -9.28 -26.54
CA ALA A 329 13.64 -8.13 -26.96
C ALA A 329 13.57 -6.98 -25.95
N SER A 330 12.37 -6.67 -25.44
CA SER A 330 12.16 -5.68 -24.38
C SER A 330 12.90 -6.06 -23.10
N LEU A 331 12.93 -7.35 -22.74
CA LEU A 331 13.69 -7.83 -21.58
C LEU A 331 15.21 -7.68 -21.78
N CYS A 332 15.71 -7.98 -22.97
CA CYS A 332 17.12 -7.78 -23.32
C CYS A 332 17.51 -6.31 -23.18
N ASP A 333 16.68 -5.44 -23.74
CA ASP A 333 16.86 -3.99 -23.67
C ASP A 333 16.81 -3.47 -22.23
N LEU A 334 15.86 -3.96 -21.43
CA LEU A 334 15.75 -3.61 -20.02
C LEU A 334 17.00 -4.04 -19.23
N CYS A 335 17.45 -5.29 -19.40
CA CYS A 335 18.64 -5.79 -18.72
C CYS A 335 19.92 -5.07 -19.17
N GLY A 336 19.98 -4.64 -20.44
CA GLY A 336 21.04 -3.80 -20.96
C GLY A 336 21.09 -2.40 -20.33
N LEU A 337 19.92 -1.84 -19.98
CA LEU A 337 19.82 -0.56 -19.26
C LEU A 337 20.23 -0.67 -17.78
N PHE A 338 20.05 -1.84 -17.18
CA PHE A 338 20.27 -2.08 -15.74
C PHE A 338 21.32 -3.19 -15.49
N PRO A 339 22.60 -2.96 -15.82
CA PRO A 339 23.63 -4.00 -15.77
C PRO A 339 24.03 -4.46 -14.35
N HIS A 340 23.52 -3.80 -13.30
CA HIS A 340 23.78 -4.15 -11.89
C HIS A 340 22.53 -4.61 -11.16
N LEU A 341 21.50 -5.03 -11.90
CA LEU A 341 20.25 -5.48 -11.32
C LEU A 341 20.43 -6.78 -10.53
N VAL A 342 19.95 -6.78 -9.29
CA VAL A 342 19.99 -7.92 -8.36
C VAL A 342 18.59 -8.53 -8.21
N ASP A 343 17.57 -7.69 -8.22
CA ASP A 343 16.16 -8.07 -8.14
C ASP A 343 15.37 -7.41 -9.26
N LEU A 344 14.73 -8.23 -10.09
CA LEU A 344 13.89 -7.80 -11.20
C LEU A 344 12.48 -8.34 -10.99
N ARG A 345 11.51 -7.44 -10.96
CA ARG A 345 10.09 -7.75 -10.99
C ARG A 345 9.42 -7.11 -12.20
N ILE A 346 8.66 -7.93 -12.90
CA ILE A 346 7.90 -7.53 -14.08
C ILE A 346 6.45 -7.91 -13.85
N GLU A 347 5.55 -6.95 -14.04
CA GLU A 347 4.11 -7.17 -14.05
C GLU A 347 3.60 -6.87 -15.45
N VAL A 348 3.05 -7.86 -16.13
CA VAL A 348 2.42 -7.69 -17.43
C VAL A 348 0.91 -7.70 -17.23
N GLU A 349 0.25 -6.61 -17.58
CA GLU A 349 -1.20 -6.48 -17.43
C GLU A 349 -1.78 -6.15 -18.80
N VAL A 350 -2.66 -7.02 -19.29
CA VAL A 350 -3.42 -6.74 -20.51
C VAL A 350 -4.37 -5.58 -20.17
N PRO A 351 -4.44 -4.51 -20.99
CA PRO A 351 -5.37 -3.43 -20.73
C PRO A 351 -6.80 -3.99 -20.75
N HIS A 352 -7.61 -3.72 -19.71
CA HIS A 352 -9.05 -3.97 -19.76
C HIS A 352 -9.65 -3.24 -20.98
N TRP A 353 -10.03 -4.01 -22.00
CA TRP A 353 -10.66 -3.47 -23.20
C TRP A 353 -12.13 -3.17 -22.88
N THR A 354 -12.61 -1.99 -23.26
CA THR A 354 -14.06 -1.76 -23.31
C THR A 354 -14.60 -2.38 -24.60
N ASP A 355 -15.81 -2.95 -24.56
CA ASP A 355 -16.47 -3.65 -25.70
C ASP A 355 -16.39 -2.91 -27.05
N ASP A 356 -16.27 -1.57 -27.03
CA ASP A 356 -16.17 -0.73 -28.23
C ASP A 356 -14.80 -0.81 -28.95
N ASP A 357 -13.73 -1.28 -28.29
CA ASP A 357 -12.37 -1.39 -28.86
C ASP A 357 -11.99 -2.83 -29.29
N TYR A 358 -12.93 -3.77 -29.18
CA TYR A 358 -12.66 -5.22 -29.26
C TYR A 358 -12.28 -5.72 -30.67
N GLU A 359 -12.82 -5.13 -31.75
CA GLU A 359 -12.60 -5.65 -33.11
C GLU A 359 -11.29 -5.19 -33.79
N GLU A 360 -10.78 -4.00 -33.46
CA GLU A 360 -9.65 -3.42 -34.20
C GLU A 360 -8.28 -3.85 -33.64
N TYR A 361 -8.23 -4.28 -32.37
CA TYR A 361 -6.97 -4.59 -31.68
C TYR A 361 -6.57 -6.07 -31.70
N TYR A 362 -7.53 -7.00 -31.86
CA TYR A 362 -7.29 -8.45 -31.86
C TYR A 362 -6.47 -8.96 -33.06
N LEU A 363 -6.30 -8.16 -34.11
CA LEU A 363 -5.65 -8.59 -35.35
C LEU A 363 -4.14 -8.25 -35.43
N GLY A 364 -3.57 -7.58 -34.42
CA GLY A 364 -2.25 -6.95 -34.56
C GLY A 364 -1.22 -7.14 -33.45
N LYS A 365 -1.59 -7.65 -32.26
CA LYS A 365 -0.62 -7.84 -31.17
C LYS A 365 -0.73 -9.24 -30.56
N GLU A 366 0.32 -10.04 -30.79
CA GLU A 366 0.64 -11.29 -30.10
C GLU A 366 1.03 -10.97 -28.64
N VAL A 367 0.11 -10.40 -27.86
CA VAL A 367 0.34 -10.08 -26.44
C VAL A 367 0.45 -11.38 -25.64
N LEU A 368 1.65 -11.93 -25.46
CA LEU A 368 1.94 -13.13 -24.64
C LEU A 368 0.95 -14.30 -24.78
N TRP A 369 0.24 -14.42 -25.91
CA TRP A 369 -0.69 -15.52 -26.17
C TRP A 369 0.07 -16.86 -26.14
N ASP A 370 1.35 -16.83 -26.51
CA ASP A 370 2.30 -17.92 -26.33
C ASP A 370 3.32 -17.59 -25.22
N ALA A 371 2.86 -17.53 -23.97
CA ALA A 371 3.77 -17.55 -22.80
C ALA A 371 4.81 -18.70 -22.90
N TYR A 372 4.44 -19.78 -23.59
CA TYR A 372 5.32 -20.88 -24.03
C TYR A 372 6.55 -20.41 -24.77
N ASP A 373 6.34 -19.72 -25.89
CA ASP A 373 7.42 -19.24 -26.74
C ASP A 373 8.26 -18.21 -25.99
N PHE A 374 7.64 -17.35 -25.19
CA PHE A 374 8.36 -16.41 -24.34
C PHE A 374 9.30 -17.10 -23.35
N PHE A 375 8.82 -18.04 -22.53
CA PHE A 375 9.66 -18.72 -21.54
C PHE A 375 10.70 -19.64 -22.19
N GLY A 376 10.31 -20.34 -23.27
CA GLY A 376 11.20 -21.17 -24.06
C GLY A 376 12.33 -20.37 -24.71
N ASP A 377 12.03 -19.21 -25.30
CA ASP A 377 13.03 -18.32 -25.89
C ASP A 377 13.91 -17.65 -24.83
N LEU A 378 13.32 -17.25 -23.71
CA LEU A 378 14.06 -16.71 -22.58
C LEU A 378 15.04 -17.73 -22.00
N ALA A 379 14.66 -19.01 -21.93
CA ALA A 379 15.56 -20.07 -21.49
C ALA A 379 16.74 -20.31 -22.45
N LYS A 380 16.55 -20.09 -23.76
CA LYS A 380 17.62 -20.21 -24.77
C LYS A 380 18.61 -19.06 -24.68
N ASP A 381 18.12 -17.85 -24.47
CA ASP A 381 18.95 -16.65 -24.35
C ASP A 381 18.55 -15.83 -23.13
N LEU A 382 19.18 -16.11 -22.00
CA LEU A 382 18.94 -15.40 -20.74
C LEU A 382 19.69 -14.06 -20.76
N PRO A 383 19.01 -12.89 -20.84
CA PRO A 383 19.69 -11.61 -20.98
C PRO A 383 20.02 -10.96 -19.63
N PHE A 384 19.76 -11.65 -18.52
CA PHE A 384 19.89 -11.07 -17.18
C PHE A 384 21.34 -10.71 -16.84
N PRO A 385 21.55 -9.65 -16.04
CA PRO A 385 22.86 -9.32 -15.49
C PRO A 385 23.45 -10.46 -14.67
N ALA A 386 24.77 -10.60 -14.67
CA ALA A 386 25.46 -11.67 -13.95
C ALA A 386 25.24 -11.67 -12.42
N CYS A 387 24.78 -10.55 -11.86
CA CYS A 387 24.49 -10.39 -10.43
C CYS A 387 23.03 -10.64 -10.04
N ILE A 388 22.17 -11.07 -10.98
CA ILE A 388 20.76 -11.34 -10.70
C ILE A 388 20.63 -12.41 -9.60
N GLN A 389 19.78 -12.15 -8.61
CA GLN A 389 19.51 -13.06 -7.50
C GLN A 389 18.03 -13.43 -7.42
N LYS A 390 17.14 -12.52 -7.85
CA LYS A 390 15.70 -12.72 -7.83
C LYS A 390 15.10 -12.24 -9.14
N PHE A 391 14.26 -13.08 -9.72
CA PHE A 391 13.44 -12.71 -10.88
C PHE A 391 11.99 -13.07 -10.57
N VAL A 392 11.11 -12.09 -10.73
CA VAL A 392 9.67 -12.26 -10.59
C VAL A 392 8.97 -11.79 -11.85
N ILE A 393 8.10 -12.62 -12.40
CA ILE A 393 7.21 -12.25 -13.49
C ILE A 393 5.78 -12.60 -13.12
N HIS A 394 4.92 -11.58 -13.15
CA HIS A 394 3.49 -11.72 -12.99
C HIS A 394 2.84 -11.35 -14.31
N TRP A 395 1.90 -12.15 -14.80
CA TRP A 395 1.10 -11.79 -15.97
C TRP A 395 -0.38 -12.03 -15.71
N LYS A 396 -1.24 -11.07 -16.05
CA LYS A 396 -2.69 -11.23 -15.95
C LYS A 396 -3.25 -11.61 -17.30
N TYR A 397 -4.15 -12.59 -17.30
CA TYR A 397 -4.90 -12.99 -18.47
C TYR A 397 -6.37 -12.60 -18.29
N GLU A 398 -6.96 -11.99 -19.32
CA GLU A 398 -8.38 -11.69 -19.41
C GLU A 398 -9.01 -12.69 -20.38
N ASP A 399 -9.86 -13.57 -19.87
CA ASP A 399 -10.90 -14.26 -20.64
C ASP A 399 -10.48 -15.30 -21.69
N GLY A 400 -9.63 -16.26 -21.33
CA GLY A 400 -9.58 -17.48 -22.15
C GLY A 400 -9.05 -18.68 -21.39
N GLU A 401 -9.63 -19.83 -21.73
CA GLU A 401 -9.19 -21.18 -21.35
C GLU A 401 -7.79 -21.44 -21.89
N LEU A 402 -6.77 -20.77 -21.36
CA LEU A 402 -5.39 -21.11 -21.66
C LEU A 402 -5.09 -22.43 -20.96
N HIS A 403 -4.62 -23.40 -21.74
CA HIS A 403 -4.26 -24.72 -21.23
C HIS A 403 -2.98 -24.64 -20.38
N LEU A 404 -3.07 -24.14 -19.15
CA LEU A 404 -1.96 -24.00 -18.19
C LEU A 404 -1.16 -25.30 -17.96
N GLU A 405 -1.76 -26.46 -18.26
CA GLU A 405 -1.12 -27.77 -18.20
C GLU A 405 0.18 -27.84 -19.03
N TYR A 406 0.31 -27.01 -20.07
CA TYR A 406 1.52 -27.00 -20.88
C TYR A 406 2.60 -26.04 -20.34
N GLY A 407 2.25 -25.06 -19.48
CA GLY A 407 3.11 -23.88 -19.21
C GLY A 407 4.18 -24.13 -18.16
N ALA A 408 3.88 -24.98 -17.20
CA ALA A 408 4.82 -25.33 -16.14
C ALA A 408 6.11 -26.01 -16.63
N PRO A 409 6.10 -26.90 -17.64
CA PRO A 409 7.32 -27.38 -18.28
C PRO A 409 8.28 -26.27 -18.70
N ASP A 410 7.80 -25.22 -19.37
CA ASP A 410 8.65 -24.13 -19.87
C ASP A 410 9.11 -23.19 -18.76
N VAL A 411 8.24 -22.92 -17.78
CA VAL A 411 8.62 -22.17 -16.56
C VAL A 411 9.72 -22.91 -15.78
N ARG A 412 9.63 -24.25 -15.72
CA ARG A 412 10.66 -25.09 -15.10
C ARG A 412 11.94 -25.13 -15.93
N LEU A 413 11.84 -25.24 -17.25
CA LEU A 413 12.98 -25.17 -18.17
C LEU A 413 13.73 -23.84 -17.99
N LEU A 414 12.99 -22.73 -17.90
CA LEU A 414 13.54 -21.41 -17.60
C LEU A 414 14.22 -21.38 -16.23
N GLN A 415 13.58 -21.92 -15.18
CA GLN A 415 14.19 -22.01 -13.85
C GLN A 415 15.51 -22.78 -13.87
N ASP A 416 15.57 -23.94 -14.53
CA ASP A 416 16.78 -24.75 -14.62
C ASP A 416 17.89 -24.00 -15.39
N ALA A 417 17.52 -23.31 -16.47
CA ALA A 417 18.44 -22.47 -17.23
C ALA A 417 18.97 -21.30 -16.38
N LEU A 418 18.11 -20.62 -15.62
CA LEU A 418 18.46 -19.52 -14.71
C LEU A 418 19.45 -19.99 -13.63
N VAL A 419 19.15 -21.09 -12.94
CA VAL A 419 20.01 -21.64 -11.88
C VAL A 419 21.35 -22.12 -12.45
N SER A 420 21.32 -22.76 -13.63
CA SER A 420 22.55 -23.25 -14.28
C SER A 420 23.44 -22.11 -14.78
N LYS A 421 22.88 -21.02 -15.30
CA LYS A 421 23.65 -19.89 -15.86
C LYS A 421 24.10 -18.91 -14.78
N TYR A 422 23.25 -18.64 -13.78
CA TYR A 422 23.49 -17.61 -12.76
C TYR A 422 23.67 -18.23 -11.38
N SER A 423 24.94 -18.44 -10.99
CA SER A 423 25.29 -18.96 -9.66
C SER A 423 24.80 -18.09 -8.48
N SER A 424 24.45 -16.82 -8.74
CA SER A 424 23.88 -15.90 -7.75
C SER A 424 22.38 -16.06 -7.57
N MET A 425 21.69 -16.80 -8.44
CA MET A 425 20.24 -16.94 -8.41
C MET A 425 19.78 -17.63 -7.13
N LYS A 426 18.84 -17.00 -6.42
CA LYS A 426 18.32 -17.46 -5.12
C LYS A 426 16.81 -17.69 -5.13
N ALA A 427 16.09 -16.96 -5.98
CA ALA A 427 14.64 -17.08 -6.08
C ALA A 427 14.15 -16.80 -7.50
N PHE A 428 13.14 -17.55 -7.93
CA PHE A 428 12.39 -17.33 -9.15
C PHE A 428 10.91 -17.49 -8.85
N TRP A 429 10.11 -16.55 -9.35
CA TRP A 429 8.67 -16.54 -9.19
C TRP A 429 8.02 -16.24 -10.53
N ALA A 430 7.05 -17.07 -10.90
CA ALA A 430 6.25 -16.88 -12.08
C ALA A 430 4.80 -17.19 -11.73
N ASP A 431 3.89 -16.22 -11.91
CA ASP A 431 2.48 -16.44 -11.64
C ASP A 431 1.57 -15.75 -12.66
N SER A 432 0.50 -16.46 -13.02
CA SER A 432 -0.68 -15.87 -13.65
C SER A 432 -1.84 -15.93 -12.68
N SER A 433 -2.25 -14.80 -12.11
CA SER A 433 -3.44 -14.78 -11.28
C SER A 433 -4.68 -14.78 -12.19
N PRO A 434 -5.69 -15.63 -11.93
CA PRO A 434 -5.89 -16.47 -10.73
C PRO A 434 -5.42 -17.94 -10.85
N GLU A 435 -4.76 -18.29 -11.94
CA GLU A 435 -4.74 -19.62 -12.55
C GLU A 435 -3.51 -20.48 -12.24
N PHE A 436 -2.32 -19.87 -12.16
CA PHE A 436 -1.07 -20.60 -12.03
C PHE A 436 -0.07 -19.89 -11.12
N LEU A 437 0.62 -20.69 -10.34
CA LEU A 437 1.71 -20.25 -9.48
C LEU A 437 2.88 -21.21 -9.56
N TYR A 438 4.05 -20.67 -9.88
CA TYR A 438 5.34 -21.33 -9.76
C TYR A 438 6.28 -20.53 -8.87
N TYR A 439 6.88 -21.23 -7.93
CA TYR A 439 7.86 -20.69 -7.02
C TYR A 439 9.05 -21.62 -6.86
N TRP A 440 10.25 -21.04 -6.96
CA TRP A 440 11.51 -21.68 -6.63
C TRP A 440 12.35 -20.78 -5.71
N ARG A 441 12.91 -21.35 -4.63
CA ARG A 441 13.89 -20.68 -3.74
C ARG A 441 14.82 -21.69 -3.10
N ASN A 442 16.14 -21.53 -3.30
CA ASN A 442 17.18 -22.34 -2.64
C ASN A 442 16.83 -23.85 -2.58
N ASP A 443 16.48 -24.43 -3.73
CA ASP A 443 16.09 -25.85 -3.88
C ASP A 443 14.69 -26.23 -3.38
N GLU A 444 13.95 -25.32 -2.76
CA GLU A 444 12.52 -25.50 -2.49
C GLU A 444 11.71 -25.10 -3.72
N VAL A 445 10.86 -26.01 -4.20
CA VAL A 445 9.95 -25.79 -5.33
C VAL A 445 8.52 -25.97 -4.87
N ALA A 446 7.68 -24.99 -5.19
CA ALA A 446 6.24 -25.08 -5.05
C ALA A 446 5.60 -24.76 -6.40
N VAL A 447 4.73 -25.67 -6.87
CA VAL A 447 3.92 -25.47 -8.06
C VAL A 447 2.47 -25.71 -7.68
N GLN A 448 1.61 -24.78 -8.05
CA GLN A 448 0.19 -24.88 -7.77
C GLN A 448 -0.60 -24.43 -8.99
N TYR A 449 -1.61 -25.24 -9.35
CA TYR A 449 -2.57 -24.95 -10.39
C TYR A 449 -3.92 -24.71 -9.74
N PHE A 450 -4.61 -23.67 -10.18
CA PHE A 450 -5.99 -23.43 -9.82
C PHE A 450 -6.85 -23.97 -10.95
N ARG A 451 -7.66 -24.98 -10.62
CA ARG A 451 -8.67 -25.49 -11.55
C ARG A 451 -9.96 -24.78 -11.21
N GLU A 452 -10.51 -24.02 -12.15
CA GLU A 452 -11.91 -23.61 -12.08
C GLU A 452 -12.75 -24.88 -12.27
N ASP A 453 -13.12 -25.54 -11.17
CA ASP A 453 -14.25 -26.45 -11.20
C ASP A 453 -15.52 -25.58 -11.10
N GLU A 454 -16.25 -25.46 -12.21
CA GLU A 454 -17.31 -24.47 -12.51
C GLU A 454 -18.54 -24.40 -11.56
N GLU A 455 -18.56 -25.08 -10.40
CA GLU A 455 -19.82 -25.19 -9.61
C GLU A 455 -19.73 -24.91 -8.10
N ASP A 456 -18.56 -24.64 -7.51
CA ASP A 456 -18.48 -24.38 -6.06
C ASP A 456 -18.25 -22.89 -5.73
N ASP A 457 -19.29 -22.23 -5.19
CA ASP A 457 -19.24 -20.86 -4.64
C ASP A 457 -18.15 -20.66 -3.57
N ASP A 458 -17.64 -21.75 -2.97
CA ASP A 458 -16.55 -21.76 -2.00
C ASP A 458 -15.16 -21.49 -2.63
N TYR A 459 -15.02 -21.61 -3.95
CA TYR A 459 -13.76 -21.39 -4.68
C TYR A 459 -13.19 -19.98 -4.42
N TRP A 460 -14.03 -18.95 -4.43
CA TRP A 460 -13.59 -17.56 -4.25
C TRP A 460 -13.05 -17.26 -2.84
N GLU A 461 -13.57 -17.90 -1.79
CA GLU A 461 -13.06 -17.71 -0.42
C GLU A 461 -11.67 -18.33 -0.25
N ASP A 462 -11.43 -19.50 -0.86
CA ASP A 462 -10.12 -20.15 -0.87
C ASP A 462 -9.10 -19.37 -1.72
N THR A 463 -9.49 -18.83 -2.88
CA THR A 463 -8.61 -17.97 -3.71
C THR A 463 -8.23 -16.69 -2.98
N HIS A 464 -9.13 -16.09 -2.20
CA HIS A 464 -8.83 -14.90 -1.39
C HIS A 464 -7.95 -15.19 -0.18
N LYS A 465 -8.22 -16.27 0.55
CA LYS A 465 -7.38 -16.72 1.66
C LYS A 465 -5.98 -17.10 1.18
N PHE A 466 -5.90 -17.78 0.04
CA PHE A 466 -4.64 -18.12 -0.60
C PHE A 466 -3.91 -16.90 -1.15
N SER A 467 -4.60 -15.93 -1.78
CA SER A 467 -4.00 -14.64 -2.15
C SER A 467 -3.41 -13.92 -0.93
N ALA A 468 -4.04 -14.04 0.24
CA ALA A 468 -3.50 -13.50 1.49
C ALA A 468 -2.29 -14.30 2.01
N GLU A 469 -2.28 -15.62 1.88
CA GLU A 469 -1.14 -16.49 2.21
C GLU A 469 0.03 -16.28 1.25
N LEU A 470 -0.22 -16.14 -0.06
CA LEU A 470 0.74 -15.76 -1.08
C LEU A 470 1.27 -14.37 -0.82
N LYS A 471 0.41 -13.40 -0.50
CA LYS A 471 0.86 -12.07 -0.12
C LYS A 471 1.69 -12.09 1.15
N ALA A 472 1.37 -12.95 2.11
CA ALA A 472 2.17 -13.13 3.31
C ALA A 472 3.51 -13.83 3.01
N LEU A 473 3.53 -14.80 2.10
CA LEU A 473 4.74 -15.45 1.59
C LEU A 473 5.60 -14.44 0.82
N TRP A 474 4.96 -13.64 -0.04
CA TRP A 474 5.52 -12.54 -0.80
C TRP A 474 6.14 -11.48 0.11
N ASP A 475 5.42 -11.02 1.12
CA ASP A 475 5.89 -10.04 2.10
C ASP A 475 7.03 -10.60 2.98
N ARG A 476 7.20 -11.93 3.03
CA ARG A 476 8.31 -12.62 3.69
C ARG A 476 9.55 -12.81 2.80
N ILE A 477 9.45 -12.65 1.48
CA ILE A 477 10.54 -12.79 0.50
C ILE A 477 11.12 -11.41 0.18
#